data_AF-F5L7V7-F1
#
_entry.id   AF-F5L7V7-F1
#
_cell.length_a   1.000
_cell.length_b   1.000
_cell.length_c   1.000
_cell.angle_alpha   90.00
_cell.angle_beta   90.00
_cell.angle_gamma   90.00
#
_symmetry.space_group_name_H-M   'P 1'
#
loop_
_entity.id
_entity.type
_entity.pdbx_description
1 polymer ?
#
loop_
_entity_poly.entity_id
_entity_poly.type
_entity_poly.pdbx_seq_one_letter_code
_entity_poly.pdbx_strand_id
1 'polypeptide(L)'
;MTDKQYKLATFAGGCFWCMVPPFEEQEGVIRIVSGYTGGHKPHPTYEEVCAGTTGHYEAVQITYDPERITYDQLLDIFWRQIDPTDPGGQFYDRGDSYRTAIFYHDEEQRQKAEVSKQALEESGIFDKPIVTQILPASPFYPAEEYHQDYHKKNPFRYKLYRLGSGRDEFIKKHWQKDGN
;
A
#
# COMPACT_ATOMS: atom_id res chain seq x y z
N MET A 1 -4.62 33.60 4.21
CA MET A 1 -4.41 32.24 4.75
C MET A 1 -4.90 31.32 3.66
N THR A 2 -4.00 30.71 2.89
CA THR A 2 -4.37 29.71 1.90
C THR A 2 -4.90 28.50 2.67
N ASP A 3 -6.17 28.15 2.41
CA ASP A 3 -6.78 26.96 2.99
C ASP A 3 -6.03 25.74 2.44
N LYS A 4 -5.29 25.06 3.30
CA LYS A 4 -4.35 24.02 2.86
C LYS A 4 -5.15 22.76 2.54
N GLN A 5 -5.31 22.45 1.26
CA GLN A 5 -6.14 21.34 0.81
C GLN A 5 -5.33 20.04 0.77
N TYR A 6 -5.40 19.26 1.85
CA TYR A 6 -4.85 17.91 1.86
C TYR A 6 -5.69 16.95 1.00
N LYS A 7 -5.02 15.97 0.40
CA LYS A 7 -5.65 14.91 -0.41
C LYS A 7 -5.47 13.55 0.26
N LEU A 8 -6.31 12.59 -0.14
CA LEU A 8 -6.24 11.20 0.31
C LEU A 8 -5.65 10.31 -0.78
N ALA A 9 -4.79 9.37 -0.41
CA ALA A 9 -4.37 8.25 -1.25
C ALA A 9 -4.63 6.94 -0.49
N THR A 10 -4.98 5.86 -1.19
CA THR A 10 -5.23 4.56 -0.53
C THR A 10 -4.61 3.42 -1.32
N PHE A 11 -3.78 2.63 -0.63
CA PHE A 11 -2.98 1.57 -1.24
C PHE A 11 -3.11 0.29 -0.43
N ALA A 12 -3.39 -0.83 -1.12
CA ALA A 12 -3.27 -2.17 -0.60
C ALA A 12 -2.01 -2.82 -1.20
N GLY A 13 -1.13 -3.31 -0.33
CA GLY A 13 0.20 -3.78 -0.72
C GLY A 13 0.68 -4.94 0.13
N GLY A 14 -0.22 -5.83 0.53
CA GLY A 14 0.06 -6.87 1.53
C GLY A 14 -0.05 -6.32 2.95
N CYS A 15 0.70 -6.91 3.89
CA CYS A 15 0.67 -6.52 5.29
C CYS A 15 0.82 -5.01 5.47
N PHE A 16 -0.21 -4.36 6.02
CA PHE A 16 -0.26 -2.91 6.15
C PHE A 16 0.85 -2.34 7.06
N TRP A 17 1.39 -3.14 7.99
CA TRP A 17 2.46 -2.71 8.90
C TRP A 17 3.75 -2.42 8.13
N CYS A 18 3.98 -3.18 7.06
CA CYS A 18 5.12 -3.01 6.18
C CYS A 18 4.94 -1.87 5.18
N MET A 19 3.69 -1.46 4.93
CA MET A 19 3.36 -0.35 4.03
C MET A 19 3.48 1.01 4.73
N VAL A 20 3.31 1.11 6.05
CA VAL A 20 3.36 2.40 6.76
C VAL A 20 4.73 3.09 6.69
N PRO A 21 5.86 2.46 7.10
CA PRO A 21 7.13 3.17 7.24
C PRO A 21 7.65 3.85 5.96
N PRO A 22 7.58 3.21 4.77
CA PRO A 22 8.05 3.83 3.52
C PRO A 22 7.39 5.19 3.20
N PHE A 23 6.13 5.37 3.58
CA PHE A 23 5.42 6.64 3.40
C PHE A 23 5.63 7.61 4.57
N GLU A 24 5.74 7.09 5.79
CA GLU A 24 5.85 7.92 6.99
C GLU A 24 7.12 8.78 7.00
N GLU A 25 8.19 8.29 6.38
CA GLU A 25 9.47 9.00 6.26
C GLU A 25 9.44 10.17 5.26
N GLN A 26 8.36 10.34 4.49
CA GLN A 26 8.29 11.34 3.43
C GLN A 26 7.79 12.70 3.93
N GLU A 27 8.52 13.76 3.57
CA GLU A 27 8.02 15.12 3.75
C GLU A 27 6.75 15.34 2.92
N GLY A 28 5.68 15.79 3.57
CA GLY A 28 4.38 16.02 2.93
C GLY A 28 3.33 14.96 3.25
N VAL A 29 3.73 13.81 3.81
CA VAL A 29 2.76 12.88 4.41
C VAL A 29 2.34 13.41 5.79
N ILE A 30 1.04 13.62 5.97
CA ILE A 30 0.45 14.23 7.16
C ILE A 30 -0.04 13.17 8.15
N ARG A 31 -0.64 12.10 7.63
CA ARG A 31 -1.22 11.02 8.44
C ARG A 31 -1.28 9.74 7.61
N ILE A 32 -1.04 8.60 8.25
CA ILE A 32 -1.29 7.28 7.68
C ILE A 32 -2.19 6.51 8.64
N VAL A 33 -3.22 5.85 8.11
CA VAL A 33 -4.13 4.98 8.87
C VAL A 33 -4.11 3.59 8.24
N SER A 34 -3.83 2.57 9.04
CA SER A 34 -3.97 1.17 8.63
C SER A 34 -5.44 0.75 8.73
N GLY A 35 -5.94 -0.01 7.77
CA GLY A 35 -7.35 -0.40 7.76
C GLY A 35 -7.72 -1.36 6.64
N TYR A 36 -9.03 -1.49 6.45
CA TYR A 36 -9.66 -2.46 5.56
C TYR A 36 -10.56 -1.75 4.56
N THR A 37 -10.48 -2.13 3.28
CA THR A 37 -11.31 -1.55 2.21
C THR A 37 -11.48 -2.54 1.05
N GLY A 38 -12.34 -2.26 0.08
CA GLY A 38 -12.58 -3.07 -1.11
C GLY A 38 -13.49 -4.30 -0.92
N GLY A 39 -13.77 -4.68 0.33
CA GLY A 39 -14.65 -5.78 0.68
C GLY A 39 -16.12 -5.41 0.77
N HIS A 40 -16.95 -6.42 1.02
CA HIS A 40 -18.41 -6.29 1.07
C HIS A 40 -18.97 -6.21 2.50
N LYS A 41 -18.17 -6.56 3.52
CA LYS A 41 -18.62 -6.59 4.90
C LYS A 41 -18.43 -5.22 5.57
N PRO A 42 -19.49 -4.57 6.06
CA PRO A 42 -19.32 -3.33 6.80
C PRO A 42 -18.68 -3.59 8.17
N HIS A 43 -17.77 -2.71 8.60
CA HIS A 43 -17.10 -2.76 9.91
C HIS A 43 -16.44 -4.12 10.23
N PRO A 44 -15.56 -4.65 9.36
CA PRO A 44 -14.92 -5.94 9.59
C PRO A 44 -13.94 -5.86 10.78
N THR A 45 -13.78 -6.96 11.53
CA THR A 45 -12.67 -7.10 12.48
C THR A 45 -11.44 -7.70 11.82
N TYR A 46 -10.26 -7.54 12.42
CA TYR A 46 -9.04 -8.16 11.93
C TYR A 46 -9.19 -9.67 11.68
N GLU A 47 -9.79 -10.40 12.62
CA GLU A 47 -9.98 -11.84 12.52
C GLU A 47 -10.83 -12.24 11.32
N GLU A 48 -11.85 -11.45 11.00
CA GLU A 48 -12.75 -11.71 9.87
C GLU A 48 -12.05 -11.47 8.53
N VAL A 49 -11.21 -10.42 8.46
CA VAL A 49 -10.36 -10.13 7.30
C VAL A 49 -9.33 -11.24 7.11
N CYS A 50 -8.64 -11.65 8.17
CA CYS A 50 -7.68 -12.76 8.12
C CYS A 50 -8.33 -14.10 7.74
N ALA A 51 -9.60 -14.31 8.11
CA ALA A 51 -10.36 -15.49 7.68
C ALA A 51 -10.73 -15.47 6.18
N GLY A 52 -10.48 -14.36 5.46
CA GLY A 52 -10.74 -14.24 4.02
C GLY A 52 -12.21 -14.16 3.64
N THR A 53 -13.11 -14.01 4.60
CA THR A 53 -14.57 -14.09 4.36
C THR A 53 -15.20 -12.76 3.93
N THR A 54 -14.46 -11.66 4.04
CA THR A 54 -15.02 -10.31 3.91
C THR A 54 -14.73 -9.64 2.56
N GLY A 55 -13.80 -10.21 1.79
CA GLY A 55 -13.28 -9.63 0.55
C GLY A 55 -12.44 -8.36 0.73
N HIS A 56 -12.16 -7.95 1.98
CA HIS A 56 -11.34 -6.78 2.25
C HIS A 56 -9.87 -7.00 1.96
N TYR A 57 -9.22 -5.93 1.52
CA TYR A 57 -7.77 -5.79 1.46
C TYR A 57 -7.28 -5.17 2.76
N GLU A 58 -6.10 -5.58 3.23
CA GLU A 58 -5.31 -4.75 4.12
C GLU A 58 -4.75 -3.56 3.33
N ALA A 59 -5.03 -2.35 3.80
CA ALA A 59 -4.67 -1.12 3.11
C ALA A 59 -4.19 -0.03 4.08
N VAL A 60 -3.46 0.92 3.53
CA VAL A 60 -3.12 2.18 4.20
C VAL A 60 -3.85 3.34 3.50
N GLN A 61 -4.48 4.19 4.29
CA GLN A 61 -5.03 5.47 3.83
C GLN A 61 -4.11 6.61 4.29
N ILE A 62 -3.61 7.36 3.32
CA ILE A 62 -2.61 8.41 3.51
C ILE A 62 -3.28 9.75 3.28
N THR A 63 -3.19 10.64 4.27
CA THR A 63 -3.45 12.07 4.09
C THR A 63 -2.13 12.75 3.74
N TYR A 64 -2.08 13.43 2.60
CA TYR A 64 -0.86 14.07 2.12
C TYR A 64 -1.10 15.50 1.64
N ASP A 65 -0.03 16.28 1.66
CA ASP A 65 0.06 17.64 1.18
C ASP A 65 0.56 17.66 -0.27
N PRO A 66 -0.32 17.92 -1.26
CA PRO A 66 0.05 17.87 -2.67
C PRO A 66 1.07 18.94 -3.08
N GLU A 67 1.31 19.97 -2.25
CA GLU A 67 2.36 20.97 -2.48
C GLU A 67 3.75 20.47 -2.07
N ARG A 68 3.83 19.40 -1.26
CA ARG A 68 5.09 18.85 -0.74
C ARG A 68 5.43 17.47 -1.30
N ILE A 69 4.41 16.64 -1.54
CA ILE A 69 4.55 15.33 -2.15
C ILE A 69 3.43 15.09 -3.16
N THR A 70 3.81 14.70 -4.38
CA THR A 70 2.84 14.43 -5.45
C THR A 70 2.26 13.02 -5.33
N TYR A 71 1.11 12.80 -5.96
CA TYR A 71 0.53 11.46 -6.05
C TYR A 71 1.44 10.50 -6.83
N ASP A 72 2.14 10.99 -7.85
CA ASP A 72 3.11 10.22 -8.64
C ASP A 72 4.27 9.71 -7.76
N GLN A 73 4.78 10.54 -6.84
CA GLN A 73 5.80 10.11 -5.86
C GLN A 73 5.26 9.04 -4.90
N LEU A 74 3.99 9.15 -4.49
CA LEU A 74 3.35 8.11 -3.67
C LEU A 74 3.20 6.78 -4.44
N LEU A 75 2.86 6.84 -5.74
CA LEU A 75 2.81 5.67 -6.62
C LEU A 75 4.20 5.03 -6.76
N ASP A 76 5.26 5.82 -6.98
CA ASP A 76 6.63 5.32 -7.08
C ASP A 76 7.08 4.60 -5.81
N ILE A 77 6.75 5.14 -4.65
CA ILE A 77 7.01 4.49 -3.36
C ILE A 77 6.22 3.18 -3.29
N PHE A 78 4.92 3.21 -3.60
CA PHE A 78 4.05 2.04 -3.56
C PHE A 78 4.60 0.88 -4.41
N TRP A 79 4.93 1.13 -5.68
CA TRP A 79 5.44 0.12 -6.60
C TRP A 79 6.74 -0.54 -6.12
N ARG A 80 7.59 0.22 -5.44
CA ARG A 80 8.84 -0.30 -4.87
C ARG A 80 8.62 -1.20 -3.66
N GLN A 81 7.48 -1.11 -2.98
CA GLN A 81 7.22 -1.88 -1.77
C GLN A 81 6.53 -3.22 -2.02
N ILE A 82 5.97 -3.46 -3.21
CA ILE A 82 5.14 -4.63 -3.51
C ILE A 82 5.79 -5.53 -4.57
N ASP A 83 5.37 -6.80 -4.63
CA ASP A 83 5.46 -7.61 -5.84
C ASP A 83 4.18 -7.38 -6.67
N PRO A 84 4.23 -6.54 -7.72
CA PRO A 84 3.05 -6.20 -8.49
C PRO A 84 2.62 -7.30 -9.47
N THR A 85 3.34 -8.43 -9.50
CA THR A 85 3.10 -9.56 -10.40
C THR A 85 2.45 -10.76 -9.71
N ASP A 86 2.22 -10.68 -8.40
CA ASP A 86 1.69 -11.75 -7.58
C ASP A 86 0.18 -11.61 -7.33
N PRO A 87 -0.68 -12.46 -7.94
CA PRO A 87 -2.12 -12.34 -7.77
C PRO A 87 -2.65 -12.96 -6.47
N GLY A 88 -1.84 -13.72 -5.72
CA GLY A 88 -2.33 -14.51 -4.57
C GLY A 88 -1.88 -14.01 -3.20
N GLY A 89 -1.30 -12.81 -3.13
CA GLY A 89 -0.80 -12.21 -1.90
C GLY A 89 0.49 -11.43 -2.12
N GLN A 90 1.21 -11.15 -1.03
CA GLN A 90 2.49 -10.45 -1.07
C GLN A 90 3.55 -11.25 -0.34
N PHE A 91 4.56 -11.69 -1.09
CA PHE A 91 5.68 -12.48 -0.56
C PHE A 91 5.15 -13.72 0.17
N TYR A 92 5.45 -13.87 1.47
CA TYR A 92 4.96 -14.97 2.28
C TYR A 92 3.56 -14.76 2.85
N ASP A 93 3.02 -13.53 2.82
CA ASP A 93 1.64 -13.26 3.22
C ASP A 93 0.69 -13.64 2.07
N ARG A 94 -0.10 -14.71 2.26
CA ARG A 94 -0.99 -15.26 1.24
C ARG A 94 -2.46 -15.06 1.60
N GLY A 95 -3.29 -14.84 0.59
CA GLY A 95 -4.74 -14.68 0.76
C GLY A 95 -5.27 -13.39 0.15
N ASP A 96 -6.58 -13.32 0.01
CA ASP A 96 -7.25 -12.22 -0.69
C ASP A 96 -7.01 -10.84 -0.05
N SER A 97 -6.83 -10.81 1.27
CA SER A 97 -6.53 -9.61 2.04
C SER A 97 -5.14 -9.02 1.75
N TYR A 98 -4.21 -9.84 1.26
CA TYR A 98 -2.84 -9.44 0.98
C TYR A 98 -2.60 -9.14 -0.50
N ARG A 99 -3.64 -9.11 -1.34
CA ARG A 99 -3.52 -8.72 -2.75
C ARG A 99 -3.17 -7.23 -2.87
N THR A 100 -2.70 -6.84 -4.05
CA THR A 100 -2.32 -5.45 -4.34
C THR A 100 -3.45 -4.70 -5.04
N ALA A 101 -3.69 -3.47 -4.61
CA ALA A 101 -4.63 -2.56 -5.26
C ALA A 101 -4.30 -1.10 -4.98
N ILE A 102 -4.60 -0.24 -5.95
CA ILE A 102 -4.61 1.22 -5.81
C ILE A 102 -6.07 1.66 -5.80
N PHE A 103 -6.50 2.32 -4.73
CA PHE A 103 -7.85 2.83 -4.56
C PHE A 103 -7.87 4.34 -4.85
N TYR A 104 -8.35 4.73 -6.03
CA TYR A 104 -8.34 6.13 -6.47
C TYR A 104 -9.52 6.92 -5.87
N HIS A 105 -9.25 8.13 -5.39
CA HIS A 105 -10.25 9.03 -4.78
C HIS A 105 -10.86 10.02 -5.77
N ASP A 106 -10.21 10.23 -6.92
CA ASP A 106 -10.66 11.08 -8.00
C ASP A 106 -10.13 10.58 -9.35
N GLU A 107 -10.60 11.20 -10.44
CA GLU A 107 -10.23 10.83 -11.81
C GLU A 107 -8.76 11.14 -12.12
N GLU A 108 -8.17 12.16 -11.48
CA GLU A 108 -6.75 12.48 -11.63
C GLU A 108 -5.88 11.34 -11.10
N GLN A 109 -6.23 10.79 -9.93
CA GLN A 109 -5.56 9.63 -9.36
C GLN A 109 -5.72 8.37 -10.22
N ARG A 110 -6.92 8.13 -10.79
CA ARG A 110 -7.13 6.99 -11.69
C ARG A 110 -6.18 7.06 -12.87
N GLN A 111 -6.12 8.21 -13.55
CA GLN A 111 -5.27 8.41 -14.73
C GLN A 111 -3.79 8.27 -14.38
N LYS A 112 -3.33 8.87 -13.28
CA LYS A 112 -1.94 8.74 -12.82
C LYS A 112 -1.57 7.32 -12.44
N ALA A 113 -2.46 6.60 -11.75
CA ALA A 113 -2.25 5.20 -11.41
C ALA A 113 -2.12 4.34 -12.67
N GLU A 114 -2.99 4.54 -13.66
CA GLU A 114 -2.98 3.81 -14.95
C GLU A 114 -1.68 4.09 -15.73
N VAL A 115 -1.29 5.36 -15.85
CA VAL A 115 -0.03 5.76 -16.49
C VAL A 115 1.18 5.17 -15.76
N SER A 116 1.21 5.22 -14.43
CA SER A 116 2.33 4.66 -13.65
C SER A 116 2.41 3.13 -13.79
N LYS A 117 1.27 2.44 -13.84
CA LYS A 117 1.21 0.99 -14.07
C LYS A 117 1.75 0.64 -15.47
N GLN A 118 1.32 1.38 -16.49
CA GLN A 118 1.80 1.17 -17.86
C GLN A 118 3.31 1.43 -17.96
N ALA A 119 3.80 2.52 -17.36
CA ALA A 119 5.23 2.81 -17.33
C ALA A 119 6.03 1.69 -16.63
N LEU A 120 5.48 1.10 -15.56
CA LEU A 120 6.09 -0.05 -14.90
C LEU A 120 6.11 -1.30 -15.77
N GLU A 121 5.02 -1.59 -16.50
CA GLU A 121 4.96 -2.68 -17.49
C GLU A 121 6.00 -2.50 -18.60
N GLU A 122 6.16 -1.27 -19.10
CA GLU A 122 7.11 -0.94 -20.18
C GLU A 122 8.57 -0.88 -19.72
N SER A 123 8.81 -0.70 -18.42
CA SER A 123 10.17 -0.60 -17.85
C SER A 123 11.02 -1.86 -18.02
N GLY A 124 10.38 -3.03 -18.20
CA GLY A 124 11.06 -4.32 -18.24
C GLY A 124 11.67 -4.78 -16.91
N ILE A 125 11.34 -4.13 -15.79
CA ILE A 125 11.77 -4.53 -14.44
C ILE A 125 11.17 -5.91 -14.07
N PHE A 126 9.97 -6.20 -14.56
CA PHE A 126 9.23 -7.42 -14.28
C PHE A 126 8.97 -8.23 -15.55
N ASP A 127 9.32 -9.52 -15.51
CA ASP A 127 9.08 -10.46 -16.62
C ASP A 127 7.62 -10.94 -16.71
N LYS A 128 6.80 -10.60 -15.71
CA LYS A 128 5.40 -11.01 -15.60
C LYS A 128 4.46 -9.81 -15.68
N PRO A 129 3.21 -9.99 -16.15
CA PRO A 129 2.23 -8.92 -16.18
C PRO A 129 1.97 -8.30 -14.80
N ILE A 130 1.70 -7.00 -14.77
CA ILE A 130 1.35 -6.27 -13.54
C ILE A 130 -0.12 -6.53 -13.21
N VAL A 131 -0.36 -7.30 -12.15
CA VAL A 131 -1.71 -7.73 -11.74
C VAL A 131 -2.36 -6.80 -10.73
N THR A 132 -1.62 -5.83 -10.18
CA THR A 132 -2.16 -4.81 -9.28
C THR A 132 -3.39 -4.13 -9.87
N GLN A 133 -4.48 -4.14 -9.11
CA GLN A 133 -5.75 -3.56 -9.53
C GLN A 133 -5.79 -2.05 -9.29
N ILE A 134 -6.51 -1.32 -10.14
CA ILE A 134 -6.82 0.10 -9.95
C ILE A 134 -8.33 0.17 -9.82
N LEU A 135 -8.80 0.51 -8.62
CA LEU A 135 -10.19 0.42 -8.22
C LEU A 135 -10.68 1.78 -7.68
N PRO A 136 -11.96 2.13 -7.83
CA PRO A 136 -12.51 3.29 -7.14
C PRO A 136 -12.38 3.11 -5.63
N ALA A 137 -12.06 4.18 -4.92
CA ALA A 137 -12.07 4.18 -3.46
C ALA A 137 -13.45 3.75 -2.94
N SER A 138 -13.44 2.78 -2.03
CA SER A 138 -14.61 2.26 -1.35
C SER A 138 -14.57 2.65 0.13
N PRO A 139 -15.61 2.37 0.94
CA PRO A 139 -15.55 2.63 2.38
C PRO A 139 -14.27 2.09 3.00
N PHE A 140 -13.62 2.93 3.81
CA PHE A 140 -12.40 2.60 4.52
C PHE A 140 -12.72 2.43 6.00
N TYR A 141 -12.41 1.26 6.54
CA TYR A 141 -12.61 0.93 7.95
C TYR A 141 -11.25 0.94 8.64
N PRO A 142 -10.95 1.91 9.52
CA PRO A 142 -9.72 1.89 10.31
C PRO A 142 -9.60 0.58 11.08
N ALA A 143 -8.42 -0.03 11.00
CA ALA A 143 -8.08 -1.18 11.83
C ALA A 143 -7.98 -0.75 13.30
N GLU A 144 -8.03 -1.74 14.18
CA GLU A 144 -7.94 -1.56 15.63
C GLU A 144 -6.68 -0.79 16.04
N GLU A 145 -6.76 -0.04 17.14
CA GLU A 145 -5.70 0.87 17.59
C GLU A 145 -4.34 0.18 17.79
N TYR A 146 -4.33 -1.12 18.08
CA TYR A 146 -3.09 -1.87 18.23
C TYR A 146 -2.35 -2.11 16.91
N HIS A 147 -3.04 -2.01 15.75
CA HIS A 147 -2.42 -2.07 14.43
C HIS A 147 -1.83 -0.73 14.00
N GLN A 148 -2.33 0.39 14.52
CA GLN A 148 -1.82 1.72 14.20
C GLN A 148 -0.43 1.91 14.80
N ASP A 149 0.50 2.49 14.04
CA ASP A 149 1.90 2.70 14.47
C ASP A 149 2.60 1.43 14.97
N TYR A 150 2.23 0.25 14.46
CA TYR A 150 2.74 -1.04 14.96
C TYR A 150 4.27 -1.11 14.98
N HIS A 151 4.94 -0.55 13.97
CA HIS A 151 6.40 -0.51 13.89
C HIS A 151 7.05 0.33 15.00
N LYS A 152 6.36 1.33 15.56
CA LYS A 152 6.81 2.14 16.72
C LYS A 152 6.45 1.49 18.04
N LYS A 153 5.22 0.97 18.15
CA LYS A 153 4.70 0.35 19.38
C LYS A 153 5.37 -1.00 19.66
N ASN A 154 5.71 -1.77 18.63
CA ASN A 154 6.26 -3.13 18.72
C ASN A 154 7.51 -3.32 17.83
N PRO A 155 8.57 -2.52 18.00
CA PRO A 155 9.68 -2.44 17.05
C PRO A 155 10.43 -3.76 16.88
N PHE A 156 10.59 -4.55 17.95
CA PHE A 156 11.25 -5.85 17.88
C PHE A 156 10.42 -6.88 17.09
N ARG A 157 9.12 -6.99 17.40
CA ARG A 157 8.20 -7.91 16.69
C ARG A 157 8.05 -7.51 15.22
N TYR A 158 7.91 -6.22 14.95
CA TYR A 158 7.86 -5.70 13.59
C TYR A 158 9.13 -6.05 12.80
N LYS A 159 10.33 -5.83 13.37
CA LYS A 159 11.59 -6.16 12.69
C LYS A 159 11.72 -7.64 12.39
N LEU A 160 11.35 -8.51 13.33
CA LEU A 160 11.34 -9.96 13.11
C LEU A 160 10.36 -10.36 12.00
N TYR A 161 9.16 -9.78 12.00
CA TYR A 161 8.17 -10.03 10.96
C TYR A 161 8.66 -9.55 9.58
N ARG A 162 9.15 -8.31 9.49
CA ARG A 162 9.67 -7.74 8.24
C ARG A 162 10.80 -8.59 7.65
N LEU A 163 11.76 -9.01 8.48
CA LEU A 163 12.85 -9.89 8.08
C LEU A 163 12.33 -11.23 7.55
N GLY A 164 11.31 -11.78 8.20
CA GLY A 164 10.68 -13.02 7.80
C GLY A 164 9.67 -12.89 6.65
N SER A 165 9.35 -11.68 6.16
CA SER A 165 8.29 -11.50 5.17
C SER A 165 8.70 -11.85 3.73
N GLY A 166 9.99 -11.82 3.42
CA GLY A 166 10.52 -11.90 2.04
C GLY A 166 10.51 -10.56 1.29
N ARG A 167 9.91 -9.50 1.86
CA ARG A 167 9.80 -8.19 1.20
C ARG A 167 11.15 -7.51 0.97
N ASP A 168 12.04 -7.53 1.96
CA ASP A 168 13.35 -6.88 1.82
C ASP A 168 14.24 -7.56 0.78
N GLU A 169 14.16 -8.89 0.67
CA GLU A 169 14.86 -9.66 -0.35
C GLU A 169 14.35 -9.31 -1.75
N PHE A 170 13.03 -9.20 -1.90
CA PHE A 170 12.42 -8.76 -3.15
C PHE A 170 12.86 -7.35 -3.54
N ILE A 171 12.83 -6.41 -2.60
CA ILE A 171 13.23 -5.02 -2.86
C ILE A 171 14.67 -4.96 -3.31
N LYS A 172 15.55 -5.68 -2.60
CA LYS A 172 16.97 -5.78 -2.95
C LYS A 172 17.19 -6.37 -4.34
N LYS A 173 16.42 -7.37 -4.74
CA LYS A 173 16.57 -8.04 -6.04
C LYS A 173 16.17 -7.13 -7.22
N HIS A 174 15.11 -6.33 -7.07
CA HIS A 174 14.52 -5.59 -8.20
C HIS A 174 14.94 -4.11 -8.24
N TRP A 175 15.27 -3.49 -7.11
CA TRP A 175 15.44 -2.04 -7.02
C TRP A 175 16.84 -1.57 -6.59
N GLN A 176 17.72 -2.44 -6.07
CA GLN A 176 19.08 -2.02 -5.67
C GLN A 176 20.07 -1.84 -6.83
N LYS A 177 19.66 -2.04 -8.09
CA LYS A 177 20.53 -1.74 -9.25
C LYS A 177 20.61 -0.24 -9.58
N ASP A 178 19.80 0.61 -8.95
CA ASP A 178 19.78 2.07 -9.20
C ASP A 178 20.77 2.86 -8.31
N GLY A 179 21.74 2.19 -7.69
CA GLY A 179 22.79 2.79 -6.87
C GLY A 179 24.17 2.68 -7.49
N ASN A 180 24.43 3.38 -8.60
CA ASN A 180 25.79 3.72 -9.04
C ASN A 180 25.84 5.09 -9.72
#